data_AF-A0A528M6U2-F1
#
_entry.id   AF-A0A528M6U2-F1
#
_cell.length_a   1.000
_cell.length_b   1.000
_cell.length_c   1.000
_cell.angle_alpha   90.00
_cell.angle_beta   90.00
_cell.angle_gamma   90.00
#
_symmetry.space_group_name_H-M   'P 1'
#
loop_
_entity.id
_entity.type
_entity.pdbx_description
1 polymer ?
#
loop_
_entity_poly.entity_id
_entity_poly.type
_entity_poly.pdbx_seq_one_letter_code
_entity_poly.pdbx_strand_id
1 'polypeptide(L)'
;MATTRQVTRKCGDAYMLMKYTNEAGEVEWIWNSRDGVSPFGVQSRDGKGHLTHADWHEDAFVPNFVPPVGMRIFVDLTMERALVSARRQVSESWDRGNYQMKDHPHLGPMGPVGAADHLAKEYVGNGDQPAVEVVTEEIRAAFAKLAFEQPFHPGKRA
;
A
#
# COMPACT_ATOMS: atom_id res chain seq x y z
N MET A 1 -28.13 15.68 -0.61
CA MET A 1 -26.95 16.55 -0.42
C MET A 1 -25.73 15.68 -0.70
N ALA A 2 -24.83 16.12 -1.57
CA ALA A 2 -23.57 15.40 -1.80
C ALA A 2 -22.76 15.44 -0.49
N THR A 3 -22.44 14.27 0.07
CA THR A 3 -21.67 14.18 1.32
C THR A 3 -20.22 14.55 1.02
N THR A 4 -19.76 15.70 1.49
CA THR A 4 -18.40 16.17 1.22
C THR A 4 -17.39 15.49 2.14
N ARG A 5 -16.26 14.99 1.60
CA ARG A 5 -15.16 14.47 2.42
C ARG A 5 -14.16 15.59 2.75
N GLN A 6 -13.77 15.68 4.01
CA GLN A 6 -12.71 16.58 4.43
C GLN A 6 -11.34 15.93 4.22
N VAL A 7 -10.40 16.63 3.60
CA VAL A 7 -9.00 16.20 3.58
C VAL A 7 -8.37 16.50 4.94
N THR A 8 -7.86 15.47 5.60
CA THR A 8 -7.16 15.57 6.89
C THR A 8 -5.64 15.72 6.74
N ARG A 9 -5.04 15.20 5.66
CA ARG A 9 -3.60 15.26 5.31
C ARG A 9 -2.69 15.08 6.54
N LYS A 10 -2.89 13.99 7.28
CA LYS A 10 -2.09 13.61 8.46
C LYS A 10 -0.61 13.46 8.12
N CYS A 11 -0.33 12.94 6.93
CA CYS A 11 1.01 12.73 6.42
C CYS A 11 1.30 13.65 5.24
N GLY A 12 2.56 14.07 5.09
CA GLY A 12 2.98 15.01 4.04
C GLY A 12 2.76 14.48 2.63
N ASP A 13 2.77 13.16 2.48
CA ASP A 13 2.66 12.33 1.27
C ASP A 13 1.24 11.78 1.02
N ALA A 14 0.27 12.11 1.88
CA ALA A 14 -1.11 11.72 1.69
C ALA A 14 -1.68 12.28 0.37
N TYR A 15 -2.32 11.43 -0.42
CA TYR A 15 -2.90 11.79 -1.72
C TYR A 15 -1.93 12.36 -2.76
N MET A 16 -0.64 12.01 -2.65
CA MET A 16 0.39 12.39 -3.61
C MET A 16 0.50 11.38 -4.77
N LEU A 17 0.67 11.89 -5.98
CA LEU A 17 1.17 11.15 -7.14
C LEU A 17 2.69 11.27 -7.13
N MET A 18 3.39 10.14 -7.05
CA MET A 18 4.82 10.08 -6.75
C MET A 18 5.55 9.23 -7.78
N LYS A 19 6.82 9.55 -8.03
CA LYS A 19 7.67 8.88 -9.02
C LYS A 19 8.55 7.82 -8.37
N TYR A 20 8.55 6.62 -8.90
CA TYR A 20 9.41 5.52 -8.47
C TYR A 20 10.32 5.11 -9.61
N THR A 21 11.61 4.93 -9.32
CA THR A 21 12.61 4.53 -10.33
C THR A 21 13.57 3.47 -9.83
N ASN A 22 14.31 2.84 -10.75
CA ASN A 22 15.43 1.96 -10.42
C ASN A 22 16.68 2.29 -11.26
N GLU A 23 17.80 1.64 -10.95
CA GLU A 23 19.06 1.84 -11.68
C GLU A 23 19.00 1.40 -13.15
N ALA A 24 18.07 0.50 -13.49
CA ALA A 24 17.84 0.08 -14.87
C ALA A 24 17.07 1.11 -15.71
N GLY A 25 16.62 2.22 -15.10
CA GLY A 25 15.89 3.30 -15.76
C GLY A 25 14.38 3.05 -15.89
N GLU A 26 13.83 2.04 -15.20
CA GLU A 26 12.38 1.88 -15.07
C GLU A 26 11.81 3.09 -14.31
N VAL A 27 10.68 3.62 -14.79
CA VAL A 27 9.97 4.73 -14.16
C VAL A 27 8.51 4.35 -14.01
N GLU A 28 7.97 4.51 -12.81
CA GLU A 28 6.55 4.30 -12.55
C GLU A 28 6.00 5.42 -11.67
N TRP A 29 4.83 5.93 -12.03
CA TRP A 29 4.08 6.85 -11.18
C TRP A 29 3.06 6.07 -10.37
N ILE A 30 3.08 6.25 -9.05
CA ILE A 30 2.21 5.56 -8.11
C ILE A 30 1.49 6.60 -7.26
N TRP A 31 0.17 6.49 -7.16
CA TRP A 31 -0.63 7.40 -6.36
C TRP A 31 -0.89 6.82 -4.97
N ASN A 32 -0.60 7.60 -3.92
CA ASN A 32 -0.96 7.27 -2.56
C ASN A 32 -2.42 7.63 -2.30
N SER A 33 -3.37 6.71 -2.48
CA SER A 33 -4.81 7.00 -2.35
C SER A 33 -5.30 7.18 -0.90
N ARG A 34 -4.38 7.25 0.07
CA ARG A 34 -4.63 7.19 1.50
C ARG A 34 -4.20 8.47 2.23
N ASP A 35 -4.68 8.59 3.46
CA ASP A 35 -4.19 9.55 4.46
C ASP A 35 -3.15 8.91 5.39
N GLY A 36 -2.07 8.39 4.79
CA GLY A 36 -1.00 7.67 5.49
C GLY A 36 0.31 7.69 4.71
N VAL A 37 1.39 7.25 5.35
CA VAL A 37 2.75 7.30 4.82
C VAL A 37 2.91 6.42 3.58
N SER A 38 3.59 6.91 2.54
CA SER A 38 3.94 6.14 1.34
C SER A 38 5.20 5.27 1.55
N PRO A 39 5.28 4.10 0.91
CA PRO A 39 6.51 3.30 0.91
C PRO A 39 7.70 4.01 0.24
N PHE A 40 8.89 3.90 0.83
CA PHE A 40 10.14 4.35 0.17
C PHE A 40 10.52 3.47 -1.03
N GLY A 41 10.04 2.24 -1.08
CA GLY A 41 10.32 1.31 -2.17
C GLY A 41 9.20 0.33 -2.41
N VAL A 42 9.12 -0.16 -3.64
CA VAL A 42 8.15 -1.15 -4.11
C VAL A 42 8.87 -2.16 -4.98
N GLN A 43 8.34 -3.37 -5.10
CA GLN A 43 8.87 -4.34 -6.06
C GLN A 43 8.59 -3.87 -7.50
N SER A 44 9.50 -4.15 -8.44
CA SER A 44 9.25 -3.96 -9.87
C SER A 44 8.09 -4.86 -10.34
N ARG A 45 7.46 -4.51 -11.47
CA ARG A 45 6.31 -5.29 -11.98
C ARG A 45 6.68 -6.70 -12.42
N ASP A 46 7.91 -6.89 -12.89
CA ASP A 46 8.45 -8.19 -13.28
C ASP A 46 8.94 -9.03 -12.09
N GLY A 47 8.93 -8.46 -10.87
CA GLY A 47 9.37 -9.11 -9.65
C GLY A 47 10.89 -9.24 -9.49
N LYS A 48 11.69 -8.75 -10.45
CA LYS A 48 13.15 -8.98 -10.49
C LYS A 48 13.97 -7.89 -9.79
N GLY A 49 13.34 -6.83 -9.34
CA GLY A 49 14.01 -5.73 -8.66
C GLY A 49 13.09 -4.91 -7.80
N HIS A 50 13.58 -3.74 -7.41
CA HIS A 50 12.85 -2.77 -6.61
C HIS A 50 12.92 -1.40 -7.28
N LEU A 51 11.81 -0.67 -7.21
CA LEU A 51 11.78 0.76 -7.51
C LEU A 51 11.77 1.53 -6.19
N THR A 52 12.49 2.63 -6.14
CA THR A 52 12.56 3.53 -4.97
C THR A 52 11.89 4.86 -5.31
N HIS A 53 11.23 5.47 -4.33
CA HIS A 53 10.66 6.82 -4.48
C HIS A 53 11.78 7.80 -4.81
N ALA A 54 11.63 8.47 -5.95
CA ALA A 54 12.63 9.33 -6.54
C ALA A 54 12.06 10.73 -6.76
N ASP A 55 12.94 11.73 -6.66
CA ASP A 55 12.68 13.15 -6.94
C ASP A 55 11.38 13.70 -6.31
N TRP A 56 11.45 13.96 -5.00
CA TRP A 56 10.34 14.41 -4.17
C TRP A 56 9.79 15.77 -4.59
N HIS A 57 10.52 16.52 -5.44
CA HIS A 57 10.06 17.80 -5.98
C HIS A 57 9.02 17.65 -7.09
N GLU A 58 8.95 16.49 -7.74
CA GLU A 58 7.94 16.19 -8.76
C GLU A 58 6.64 15.64 -8.18
N ASP A 59 6.58 15.36 -6.87
CA ASP A 59 5.39 14.83 -6.21
C ASP A 59 4.22 15.83 -6.32
N ALA A 60 3.06 15.34 -6.76
CA ALA A 60 1.87 16.16 -6.96
C ALA A 60 0.74 15.78 -6.01
N PHE A 61 0.26 16.74 -5.22
CA PHE A 61 -0.90 16.54 -4.35
C PHE A 61 -2.20 16.56 -5.17
N VAL A 62 -2.84 15.39 -5.33
CA VAL A 62 -4.04 15.23 -6.17
C VAL A 62 -5.11 14.41 -5.42
N PRO A 63 -5.83 15.00 -4.45
CA PRO A 63 -6.78 14.26 -3.60
C PRO A 63 -7.99 13.70 -4.35
N ASN A 64 -8.40 14.32 -5.45
CA ASN A 64 -9.52 13.83 -6.27
C ASN A 64 -9.05 13.06 -7.52
N PHE A 65 -7.85 12.48 -7.48
CA PHE A 65 -7.33 11.72 -8.61
C PHE A 65 -8.19 10.48 -8.88
N VAL A 66 -8.46 10.23 -10.16
CA VAL A 66 -9.10 9.00 -10.63
C VAL A 66 -8.04 8.23 -11.40
N PRO A 67 -7.40 7.22 -10.79
CA PRO A 67 -6.28 6.55 -11.42
C PRO A 67 -6.77 5.73 -12.64
N PRO A 68 -5.99 5.69 -13.75
CA PRO A 68 -6.33 4.86 -14.91
C PRO A 68 -6.16 3.37 -14.60
N VAL A 69 -6.89 2.53 -15.33
CA VAL A 69 -6.75 1.06 -15.25
C VAL A 69 -5.31 0.64 -15.57
N GLY A 70 -4.80 -0.33 -14.82
CA GLY A 70 -3.42 -0.83 -14.92
C GLY A 70 -2.38 -0.07 -14.09
N MET A 71 -2.71 1.12 -13.59
CA MET A 71 -1.83 1.87 -12.68
C MET A 71 -1.71 1.14 -11.33
N ARG A 72 -0.54 1.21 -10.68
CA ARG A 72 -0.40 0.82 -9.27
C ARG A 72 -0.74 1.98 -8.36
N ILE A 73 -1.43 1.70 -7.26
CA ILE A 73 -1.78 2.67 -6.23
C ILE A 73 -1.45 2.09 -4.84
N PHE A 74 -1.20 2.97 -3.88
CA PHE A 74 -1.18 2.56 -2.47
C PHE A 74 -2.57 2.68 -1.87
N VAL A 75 -3.01 1.62 -1.20
CA VAL A 75 -4.26 1.51 -0.45
C VAL A 75 -3.97 0.96 0.94
N ASP A 76 -4.95 1.04 1.85
CA ASP A 76 -4.74 0.57 3.21
C ASP A 76 -4.61 -0.96 3.20
N LEU A 77 -3.61 -1.47 3.92
CA LEU A 77 -3.45 -2.90 4.11
C LEU A 77 -4.56 -3.39 5.02
N THR A 78 -5.42 -4.26 4.47
CA THR A 78 -6.46 -4.92 5.24
C THR A 78 -5.91 -6.17 5.93
N MET A 79 -6.55 -6.58 7.03
CA MET A 79 -6.21 -7.83 7.71
C MET A 79 -6.30 -9.04 6.79
N GLU A 80 -7.30 -9.08 5.90
CA GLU A 80 -7.47 -10.16 4.93
C GLU A 80 -6.25 -10.27 4.01
N ARG A 81 -5.76 -9.14 3.47
CA ARG A 81 -4.57 -9.10 2.61
C ARG A 81 -3.30 -9.40 3.37
N ALA A 82 -3.18 -8.90 4.59
CA ALA A 82 -2.05 -9.20 5.46
C ALA A 82 -1.96 -10.70 5.74
N LEU A 83 -3.10 -11.38 5.97
CA LEU A 83 -3.16 -12.83 6.16
C LEU A 83 -2.70 -13.61 4.93
N VAL A 84 -3.06 -13.16 3.71
CA VAL A 84 -2.57 -13.80 2.48
C VAL A 84 -1.03 -13.73 2.41
N SER A 85 -0.46 -12.56 2.63
CA SER A 85 0.99 -12.35 2.63
C SER A 85 1.70 -13.14 3.73
N ALA A 86 1.16 -13.11 4.95
CA ALA A 86 1.73 -13.83 6.09
C ALA A 86 1.71 -15.35 5.89
N ARG A 87 0.61 -15.91 5.38
CA ARG A 87 0.51 -17.34 5.06
C ARG A 87 1.52 -17.76 4.00
N ARG A 88 1.72 -16.94 2.97
CA ARG A 88 2.75 -17.19 1.96
C ARG A 88 4.14 -17.22 2.59
N GLN A 89 4.49 -16.19 3.37
CA GLN A 89 5.79 -16.12 4.03
C GLN A 89 6.04 -17.33 4.94
N VAL A 90 5.08 -17.67 5.79
CA VAL A 90 5.14 -18.86 6.66
C VAL A 90 5.35 -20.12 5.81
N SER A 91 4.54 -20.33 4.77
CA SER A 91 4.66 -21.52 3.92
C SER A 91 6.03 -21.63 3.22
N GLU A 92 6.64 -20.51 2.86
CA GLU A 92 7.93 -20.48 2.16
C GLU A 92 9.12 -20.70 3.10
N SER A 93 8.96 -20.41 4.39
CA SER A 93 10.05 -20.35 5.37
C SER A 93 9.91 -21.31 6.56
N TRP A 94 8.78 -22.03 6.68
CA TRP A 94 8.46 -22.81 7.88
C TRP A 94 9.56 -23.78 8.28
N ASP A 95 10.00 -24.61 7.33
CA ASP A 95 11.01 -25.64 7.49
C ASP A 95 12.13 -25.53 6.44
N ARG A 96 12.29 -24.33 5.85
CA ARG A 96 13.22 -24.06 4.75
C ARG A 96 14.20 -22.94 5.09
N GLY A 97 15.40 -23.03 4.52
CA GLY A 97 16.47 -22.05 4.70
C GLY A 97 17.28 -22.26 5.98
N ASN A 98 18.24 -21.35 6.21
CA ASN A 98 19.16 -21.40 7.35
C ASN A 98 18.52 -20.91 8.66
N TYR A 99 17.41 -20.16 8.56
CA TYR A 99 16.63 -19.67 9.70
C TYR A 99 15.18 -20.08 9.49
N GLN A 100 14.86 -21.30 9.92
CA GLN A 100 13.53 -21.89 9.73
C GLN A 100 12.56 -21.26 10.72
N MET A 101 11.38 -20.85 10.24
CA MET A 101 10.41 -20.15 11.10
C MET A 101 9.88 -21.05 12.23
N LYS A 102 9.85 -22.38 12.05
CA LYS A 102 9.47 -23.31 13.12
C LYS A 102 10.40 -23.28 14.34
N ASP A 103 11.65 -22.85 14.15
CA ASP A 103 12.65 -22.77 15.22
C ASP A 103 12.67 -21.37 15.89
N HIS A 104 11.84 -20.43 15.40
CA HIS A 104 11.73 -19.10 15.97
C HIS A 104 11.12 -19.16 17.38
N PRO A 105 11.72 -18.51 18.41
CA PRO A 105 11.32 -18.66 19.81
C PRO A 105 9.87 -18.22 20.09
N HIS A 106 9.37 -17.22 19.34
CA HIS A 106 7.98 -16.75 19.45
C HIS A 106 7.00 -17.45 18.47
N LEU A 107 7.30 -17.40 17.17
CA LEU A 107 6.42 -17.91 16.10
C LEU A 107 6.37 -19.44 16.01
N GLY A 108 7.48 -20.13 16.26
CA GLY A 108 7.57 -21.60 16.17
C GLY A 108 6.53 -22.32 17.04
N PRO A 109 6.45 -22.00 18.36
CA PRO A 109 5.46 -22.58 19.26
C PRO A 109 3.98 -22.36 18.85
N MET A 110 3.68 -21.37 18.00
CA MET A 110 2.32 -21.08 17.54
C MET A 110 1.86 -22.01 16.40
N GLY A 111 2.79 -22.76 15.80
CA GLY A 111 2.54 -23.48 14.55
C GLY A 111 2.33 -22.54 13.36
N PRO A 112 2.20 -23.08 12.14
CA PRO A 112 2.19 -22.27 10.92
C PRO A 112 0.96 -21.35 10.83
N VAL A 113 -0.22 -21.83 11.25
CA VAL A 113 -1.45 -21.02 11.24
C VAL A 113 -1.36 -19.88 12.26
N GLY A 114 -0.96 -20.18 13.49
CA GLY A 114 -0.82 -19.17 14.54
C GLY A 114 0.27 -18.13 14.23
N ALA A 115 1.39 -18.56 13.64
CA ALA A 115 2.44 -17.67 13.17
C ALA A 115 1.93 -16.73 12.06
N ALA A 116 1.14 -17.23 11.10
CA ALA A 116 0.57 -16.40 10.05
C ALA A 116 -0.41 -15.35 10.62
N ASP A 117 -1.27 -15.75 11.56
CA ASP A 117 -2.20 -14.84 12.21
C ASP A 117 -1.47 -13.77 13.05
N HIS A 118 -0.35 -14.14 13.68
CA HIS A 118 0.50 -13.20 14.41
C HIS A 118 1.16 -12.19 13.47
N LEU A 119 1.85 -12.66 12.43
CA LEU A 119 2.52 -11.81 11.45
C LEU A 119 1.55 -10.87 10.73
N ALA A 120 0.35 -11.35 10.38
CA ALA A 120 -0.66 -10.50 9.75
C ALA A 120 -1.06 -9.32 10.65
N LYS A 121 -1.15 -9.51 11.96
CA LYS A 121 -1.41 -8.43 12.91
C LYS A 121 -0.25 -7.44 12.98
N GLU A 122 0.98 -7.93 12.99
CA GLU A 122 2.17 -7.06 12.96
C GLU A 122 2.22 -6.25 11.65
N TYR A 123 1.90 -6.88 10.52
CA TYR A 123 1.87 -6.21 9.22
C TYR A 123 0.81 -5.12 9.12
N VAL A 124 -0.38 -5.35 9.67
CA VAL A 124 -1.43 -4.31 9.68
C VAL A 124 -1.06 -3.18 10.64
N GLY A 125 -0.36 -3.50 11.74
CA GLY A 125 0.02 -2.53 12.75
C GLY A 125 -1.20 -1.80 13.30
N ASN A 126 -1.16 -0.46 13.23
CA ASN A 126 -2.28 0.40 13.65
C ASN A 126 -3.35 0.60 12.56
N GLY A 127 -3.27 -0.15 11.46
CA GLY A 127 -4.16 0.00 10.30
C GLY A 127 -3.74 1.10 9.32
N ASP A 128 -2.50 1.57 9.43
CA ASP A 128 -1.91 2.64 8.60
C ASP A 128 -0.92 2.12 7.54
N GLN A 129 -0.71 0.80 7.50
CA GLN A 129 0.29 0.18 6.65
C GLN A 129 -0.14 0.11 5.18
N PRO A 130 0.77 0.36 4.22
CA PRO A 130 0.48 0.30 2.79
C PRO A 130 0.32 -1.10 2.23
N ALA A 131 -0.60 -1.22 1.29
CA ALA A 131 -0.63 -2.28 0.27
C ALA A 131 -0.58 -1.65 -1.13
N VAL A 132 0.01 -2.37 -2.08
CA VAL A 132 0.01 -1.99 -3.50
C VAL A 132 -1.10 -2.72 -4.22
N GLU A 133 -1.91 -1.99 -4.98
CA GLU A 133 -2.97 -2.56 -5.82
C GLU A 133 -2.85 -2.10 -7.26
N VAL A 134 -3.24 -2.97 -8.19
CA VAL A 134 -3.39 -2.60 -9.61
C VAL A 134 -4.84 -2.18 -9.84
N VAL A 135 -5.02 -1.00 -10.40
CA VAL A 135 -6.35 -0.44 -10.66
C VAL A 135 -7.07 -1.26 -11.73
N THR A 136 -8.21 -1.84 -11.36
CA THR A 136 -9.17 -2.47 -12.26
C THR A 136 -10.25 -1.47 -12.68
N GLU A 137 -11.15 -1.86 -13.59
CA GLU A 137 -12.31 -1.02 -13.95
C GLU A 137 -13.22 -0.76 -12.74
N GLU A 138 -13.41 -1.74 -11.86
CA GLU A 138 -14.21 -1.59 -10.64
C GLU A 138 -13.57 -0.57 -9.69
N ILE A 139 -12.26 -0.65 -9.49
CA ILE A 139 -11.50 0.30 -8.65
C ILE A 139 -11.59 1.71 -9.26
N ARG A 140 -11.36 1.84 -10.57
CA ARG A 140 -11.46 3.13 -11.27
C ARG A 140 -12.86 3.72 -11.16
N ALA A 141 -13.90 2.91 -11.36
CA ALA A 141 -15.29 3.35 -11.24
C ALA A 141 -15.62 3.81 -9.81
N ALA A 142 -15.12 3.11 -8.79
CA ALA A 142 -15.26 3.51 -7.40
C ALA A 142 -14.60 4.88 -7.13
N PHE A 143 -13.37 5.10 -7.61
CA PHE A 143 -12.71 6.40 -7.47
C PHE A 143 -13.40 7.51 -8.27
N ALA A 144 -13.89 7.23 -9.48
CA ALA A 144 -14.65 8.20 -10.28
C ALA A 144 -15.93 8.63 -9.55
N LYS A 145 -16.65 7.67 -8.97
CA LYS A 145 -17.84 7.92 -8.15
C LYS A 145 -17.49 8.77 -6.93
N LEU A 146 -16.42 8.43 -6.21
CA LEU A 146 -15.97 9.21 -5.04
C LEU A 146 -15.57 10.63 -5.42
N ALA A 147 -14.83 10.82 -6.50
CA ALA A 147 -14.41 12.14 -6.96
C ALA A 147 -15.60 13.02 -7.40
N PHE A 148 -16.67 12.42 -7.92
CA PHE A 148 -17.88 13.14 -8.34
C PHE A 148 -18.84 13.40 -7.19
N GLU A 149 -19.18 12.37 -6.41
CA GLU A 149 -20.23 12.44 -5.37
C GLU A 149 -19.72 12.95 -4.03
N GLN A 150 -18.45 12.71 -3.71
CA GLN A 150 -17.84 13.01 -2.42
C GLN A 150 -16.42 13.59 -2.57
N PRO A 151 -16.24 14.65 -3.39
CA PRO A 151 -14.94 15.22 -3.62
C PRO A 151 -14.29 15.63 -2.31
N PHE A 152 -12.99 15.42 -2.24
CA PHE A 152 -12.15 16.03 -1.24
C PHE A 152 -12.03 17.52 -1.51
N HIS A 153 -12.36 18.31 -0.51
CA HIS A 153 -12.05 19.73 -0.52
C HIS A 153 -10.84 19.97 0.38
N PRO A 154 -9.85 20.76 -0.08
CA PRO A 154 -8.89 21.34 0.84
C PRO A 154 -9.71 22.08 1.90
N GLY A 155 -9.66 21.62 3.16
CA GLY A 155 -10.32 22.34 4.24
C GLY A 155 -9.83 23.79 4.25
N LYS A 156 -10.67 24.73 4.67
CA LYS A 156 -10.13 26.00 5.16
C LYS A 156 -9.14 25.63 6.26
N ARG A 157 -7.90 26.11 6.16
CA ARG A 157 -6.96 26.04 7.29
C ARG A 157 -7.72 26.54 8.52
N ALA A 158 -7.68 25.78 9.60
CA ALA A 158 -8.06 26.29 10.92
C ALA A 158 -7.18 27.51 11.24
#